data_AF-A0A4R2BPK0-F1
#
_entry.id   AF-A0A4R2BPK0-F1
#
_cell.length_a   1.000
_cell.length_b   1.000
_cell.length_c   1.000
_cell.angle_alpha   90.00
_cell.angle_beta   90.00
_cell.angle_gamma   90.00
#
_symmetry.space_group_name_H-M   'P 1'
#
loop_
_entity.id
_entity.type
_entity.pdbx_description
1 polymer ?
#
loop_
_entity_poly.entity_id
_entity_poly.type
_entity_poly.pdbx_seq_one_letter_code
_entity_poly.pdbx_strand_id
1 'polypeptide(L)'
;MCRVLTTHSQERFTKINRSIRIAGHSTSVRLESAFWDVLEDIASREGLSTAQLISVLYHEALDKHGCLASLASMLRTVCVIYQEERNARSALS
;
A
#
# COMPACT_ATOMS: atom_id res chain seq x y z
N MET A 1 24.29 -9.60 10.22
CA MET A 1 22.94 -9.78 10.80
C MET A 1 22.11 -8.55 10.44
N CYS A 2 20.96 -8.71 9.78
CA CYS A 2 20.16 -7.55 9.33
C CYS A 2 19.51 -6.86 10.56
N ARG A 3 19.98 -5.66 10.90
CA ARG A 3 19.49 -4.84 12.05
C ARG A 3 18.06 -4.31 11.87
N VAL A 4 17.46 -4.51 10.69
CA VAL A 4 16.09 -4.08 10.36
C VAL A 4 15.07 -4.65 11.35
N LEU A 5 15.23 -5.89 11.79
CA LEU A 5 14.28 -6.53 12.72
C LEU A 5 14.51 -6.16 14.20
N THR A 6 15.67 -5.58 14.54
CA THR A 6 15.98 -5.18 15.93
C THR A 6 15.52 -3.77 16.27
N THR A 7 15.29 -2.92 15.26
CA THR A 7 14.98 -1.49 15.45
C THR A 7 13.50 -1.17 15.23
N HIS A 8 12.74 -2.04 14.54
CA HIS A 8 11.33 -1.83 14.29
C HIS A 8 10.46 -2.62 15.25
N SER A 9 9.41 -1.99 15.78
CA SER A 9 8.42 -2.64 16.63
C SER A 9 7.79 -3.82 15.89
N GLN A 10 7.65 -4.96 16.58
CA GLN A 10 7.04 -6.19 16.05
C GLN A 10 5.66 -5.94 15.44
N GLU A 11 4.96 -4.91 15.93
CA GLU A 11 3.67 -4.43 15.44
C GLU A 11 3.66 -4.11 13.94
N ARG A 12 4.80 -3.67 13.37
CA ARG A 12 4.91 -3.31 11.93
C ARG A 12 4.72 -4.50 10.98
N PHE A 13 4.92 -5.73 11.48
CA PHE A 13 4.74 -6.97 10.73
C PHE A 13 3.37 -7.61 10.98
N THR A 14 2.57 -7.07 11.91
CA THR A 14 1.25 -7.60 12.23
C THR A 14 0.31 -7.43 11.04
N LYS A 15 -0.28 -8.54 10.58
CA LYS A 15 -1.25 -8.55 9.48
C LYS A 15 -2.61 -8.07 9.99
N ILE A 16 -3.11 -6.99 9.40
CA ILE A 16 -4.41 -6.39 9.67
C ILE A 16 -5.31 -6.64 8.46
N ASN A 17 -6.53 -7.12 8.74
CA ASN A 17 -7.59 -7.23 7.74
C ASN A 17 -8.41 -5.95 7.73
N ARG A 18 -8.63 -5.38 6.55
CA ARG A 18 -9.59 -4.29 6.35
C ARG A 18 -10.53 -4.65 5.20
N SER A 19 -11.80 -4.31 5.37
CA SER A 19 -12.81 -4.45 4.33
C SER A 19 -12.85 -3.15 3.52
N ILE A 20 -12.66 -3.26 2.21
CA ILE A 20 -12.61 -2.11 1.30
C ILE A 20 -13.60 -2.36 0.17
N ARG A 21 -14.40 -1.33 -0.15
CA ARG A 21 -15.34 -1.40 -1.26
C ARG A 21 -14.64 -1.01 -2.55
N ILE A 22 -14.59 -1.93 -3.51
CA ILE A 22 -13.92 -1.77 -4.80
C ILE A 22 -14.88 -2.27 -5.89
N ALA A 23 -15.11 -1.46 -6.93
CA ALA A 23 -16.06 -1.79 -8.02
C ALA A 23 -17.46 -2.25 -7.52
N GLY A 24 -17.94 -1.65 -6.42
CA GLY A 24 -19.23 -2.00 -5.80
C GLY A 24 -19.20 -3.23 -4.88
N HIS A 25 -18.15 -4.04 -4.93
CA HIS A 25 -17.98 -5.24 -4.11
C HIS A 25 -17.18 -4.95 -2.84
N SER A 26 -17.54 -5.63 -1.74
CA SER A 26 -16.73 -5.59 -0.52
C SER A 26 -15.61 -6.61 -0.61
N THR A 27 -14.37 -6.14 -0.62
CA THR A 27 -13.16 -6.95 -0.74
C THR A 27 -12.39 -6.91 0.58
N SER A 28 -12.12 -8.08 1.15
CA SER A 28 -11.29 -8.20 2.36
C SER A 28 -9.81 -8.23 1.97
N VAL A 29 -9.04 -7.25 2.46
CA VAL A 29 -7.61 -7.11 2.15
C VAL A 29 -6.80 -7.32 3.42
N ARG A 30 -5.81 -8.22 3.35
CA ARG A 30 -4.88 -8.55 4.45
C ARG A 30 -3.49 -8.03 4.16
N LEU A 31 -3.04 -7.03 4.91
CA LEU A 31 -1.71 -6.43 4.79
C LEU A 31 -1.09 -6.22 6.17
N GLU A 32 0.24 -6.20 6.20
CA GLU A 32 1.01 -5.79 7.38
C GLU A 32 0.71 -4.33 7.71
N SER A 33 0.67 -3.98 9.01
CA SER A 33 0.39 -2.62 9.49
C SER A 33 1.30 -1.58 8.83
N ALA A 34 2.58 -1.89 8.61
CA ALA A 34 3.50 -0.99 7.94
C ALA A 34 3.05 -0.60 6.51
N PHE A 35 2.38 -1.51 5.79
CA PHE A 35 1.84 -1.18 4.47
C PHE A 35 0.56 -0.33 4.59
N TRP A 36 -0.27 -0.57 5.61
CA TRP A 36 -1.41 0.29 5.88
C TRP A 36 -0.98 1.72 6.18
N ASP A 37 0.06 1.91 7.00
CA ASP A 37 0.61 3.23 7.32
C ASP A 37 1.07 3.98 6.06
N VAL A 38 1.76 3.27 5.14
CA VAL A 38 2.23 3.86 3.88
C VAL A 38 1.05 4.20 2.96
N LEU A 39 0.03 3.34 2.86
CA LEU A 39 -1.17 3.62 2.07
C LEU A 39 -1.96 4.82 2.65
N GLU A 40 -1.97 5.00 3.97
CA GLU A 40 -2.55 6.17 4.63
C GLU A 40 -1.76 7.45 4.33
N ASP A 41 -0.41 7.42 4.34
CA ASP A 41 0.43 8.56 3.93
C ASP A 41 0.19 8.95 2.47
N ILE A 42 0.16 7.98 1.55
CA ILE A 42 -0.11 8.23 0.12
C ILE A 42 -1.50 8.86 -0.02
N ALA A 43 -2.53 8.27 0.61
CA ALA A 43 -3.89 8.75 0.49
C ALA A 43 -4.05 10.18 1.03
N SER A 44 -3.43 10.48 2.17
CA SER A 44 -3.42 11.81 2.77
C SER A 44 -2.81 12.87 1.83
N ARG A 45 -1.71 12.53 1.16
CA ARG A 45 -1.03 13.44 0.20
C ARG A 45 -1.86 13.73 -1.04
N GLU A 46 -2.61 12.73 -1.51
CA GLU A 46 -3.53 12.87 -2.65
C GLU A 46 -4.89 13.47 -2.26
N GLY A 47 -5.11 13.75 -0.97
CA GLY A 47 -6.41 14.25 -0.48
C GLY A 47 -7.53 13.21 -0.55
N LEU A 48 -7.19 11.92 -0.52
CA LEU A 48 -8.09 10.79 -0.62
C LEU A 48 -8.18 10.03 0.71
N SER A 49 -9.28 9.30 0.93
CA SER A 49 -9.26 8.22 1.92
C SER A 49 -8.48 7.01 1.39
N THR A 50 -7.95 6.18 2.29
CA THR A 50 -7.24 4.95 1.93
C THR A 50 -8.07 4.02 1.04
N ALA A 51 -9.39 3.94 1.28
CA ALA A 51 -10.30 3.15 0.45
C ALA A 51 -10.46 3.71 -0.97
N GLN A 52 -10.51 5.05 -1.11
CA GLN A 52 -10.55 5.69 -2.43
C GLN A 52 -9.25 5.49 -3.20
N LEU A 53 -8.09 5.70 -2.55
CA LEU A 53 -6.79 5.44 -3.15
C LEU A 53 -6.69 4.00 -3.67
N ILE A 54 -7.06 3.01 -2.85
CA ILE A 54 -6.99 1.59 -3.23
C ILE A 54 -7.93 1.28 -4.40
N SER A 55 -9.10 1.92 -4.45
CA SER A 55 -10.03 1.77 -5.58
C SER A 55 -9.43 2.34 -6.87
N VAL A 56 -8.81 3.52 -6.82
CA VAL A 56 -8.12 4.13 -7.97
C VAL A 56 -6.99 3.22 -8.46
N LEU A 57 -6.10 2.80 -7.56
CA LEU A 57 -4.98 1.91 -7.90
C LEU A 57 -5.46 0.58 -8.51
N TYR A 58 -6.56 0.03 -8.00
CA TYR A 58 -7.15 -1.18 -8.56
C TYR A 58 -7.65 -0.98 -10.00
N HIS A 59 -8.36 0.11 -10.26
CA HIS A 59 -8.85 0.43 -11.60
C HIS A 59 -7.70 0.69 -12.58
N GLU A 60 -6.71 1.50 -12.20
CA GLU A 60 -5.54 1.77 -13.04
C GLU A 60 -4.77 0.50 -13.41
N ALA A 61 -4.62 -0.42 -12.45
CA ALA A 61 -3.87 -1.64 -12.69
C ALA A 61 -4.67 -2.63 -13.54
N LEU A 62 -6.01 -2.67 -13.45
CA LEU A 62 -6.85 -3.40 -14.39
C LEU A 62 -6.76 -2.81 -15.80
N ASP A 63 -6.82 -1.49 -15.93
CA ASP A 63 -6.76 -0.82 -17.24
C ASP A 63 -5.40 -1.03 -17.94
N LYS A 64 -4.29 -1.01 -17.18
CA LYS A 64 -2.94 -1.18 -17.73
C LYS A 64 -2.53 -2.63 -17.96
N HIS A 65 -2.92 -3.56 -17.07
CA HIS A 65 -2.41 -4.93 -17.09
C HIS A 65 -3.46 -5.98 -17.43
N GLY A 66 -4.73 -5.61 -17.55
CA GLY A 66 -5.84 -6.50 -17.92
C GLY A 66 -6.26 -7.49 -16.84
N CYS A 67 -5.34 -7.94 -15.98
CA CYS A 67 -5.64 -8.79 -14.84
C CYS A 67 -4.71 -8.51 -13.64
N LEU A 68 -5.25 -8.75 -12.44
CA LEU A 68 -4.51 -8.66 -11.20
C LEU A 68 -4.45 -10.04 -10.53
N ALA A 69 -3.25 -10.58 -10.38
CA ALA A 69 -3.06 -11.86 -9.69
C ALA A 69 -3.41 -11.77 -8.20
N SER A 70 -3.10 -10.65 -7.54
CA SER A 70 -3.42 -10.41 -6.13
C SER A 70 -3.38 -8.91 -5.79
N LEU A 71 -4.51 -8.38 -5.32
CA LEU A 71 -4.60 -7.00 -4.84
C LEU A 71 -3.61 -6.75 -3.68
N ALA A 72 -3.46 -7.70 -2.76
CA ALA A 72 -2.55 -7.54 -1.63
C ALA A 72 -1.07 -7.49 -2.09
N SER A 73 -0.69 -8.28 -3.09
CA SER A 73 0.67 -8.23 -3.63
C SER A 73 0.93 -6.90 -4.35
N MET A 74 -0.02 -6.45 -5.18
CA MET A 74 0.04 -5.17 -5.86
C MET A 74 0.22 -4.01 -4.88
N LEU A 75 -0.59 -3.95 -3.81
CA LEU A 75 -0.51 -2.89 -2.81
C LEU A 75 0.85 -2.85 -2.09
N ARG A 76 1.43 -4.01 -1.77
CA ARG A 76 2.79 -4.07 -1.21
C ARG A 76 3.82 -3.51 -2.18
N THR A 77 3.75 -3.90 -3.44
CA THR A 77 4.67 -3.40 -4.49
C THR A 77 4.54 -1.89 -4.68
N VAL A 78 3.31 -1.36 -4.70
CA VAL A 78 3.06 0.10 -4.77
C VAL A 78 3.71 0.83 -3.60
N CYS A 79 3.57 0.31 -2.36
CA CYS A 79 4.20 0.92 -1.19
C CYS A 79 5.73 0.94 -1.28
N VAL A 80 6.35 -0.12 -1.82
CA VAL A 80 7.81 -0.19 -2.00
C VAL A 80 8.26 0.87 -3.02
N ILE A 81 7.64 0.89 -4.20
CA ILE A 81 7.97 1.85 -5.27
C ILE A 81 7.81 3.29 -4.76
N TYR A 82 6.71 3.60 -4.09
CA TYR A 82 6.47 4.93 -3.52
C TYR A 82 7.57 5.36 -2.54
N GLN A 83 8.02 4.45 -1.67
CA GLN A 83 9.09 4.74 -0.71
C GLN A 83 10.44 4.92 -1.40
N GLU A 84 10.74 4.15 -2.45
CA GLU A 84 11.94 4.31 -3.27
C GLU A 84 11.97 5.68 -3.95
N GLU A 85 10.87 6.09 -4.57
CA GLU A 85 10.74 7.41 -5.19
C GLU A 85 10.84 8.55 -4.17
N ARG A 86 10.22 8.39 -2.99
CA ARG A 86 10.29 9.38 -1.91
C ARG A 86 11.71 9.54 -1.41
N ASN A 87 12.43 8.44 -1.22
CA ASN A 87 13.83 8.45 -0.80
C ASN A 87 14.74 9.07 -1.87
N ALA A 88 14.51 8.75 -3.14
CA ALA A 88 15.25 9.36 -4.25
C ALA A 88 15.05 10.89 -4.27
N ARG A 89 13.80 11.38 -4.15
CA ARG A 89 13.51 12.82 -4.07
C ARG A 89 14.20 13.50 -2.88
N SER A 90 14.25 12.86 -1.72
CA SER A 90 14.93 13.42 -0.53
C SER A 90 16.45 13.46 -0.64
N ALA A 91 17.07 12.64 -1.52
CA ALA A 91 18.51 12.66 -1.74
C ALA A 91 18.96 13.76 -2.72
N LEU A 92 18.02 14.35 -3.46
CA LEU A 92 18.23 15.41 -4.44
C LEU A 92 17.96 16.83 -3.88
N SER A 93 17.46 16.94 -2.64
CA SER A 93 17.19 18.21 -1.93
C SER A 93 18.21 18.46 -0.83
#